data_AF-A0A432WBR6-F1
#
_entry.id   AF-A0A432WBR6-F1
#
_cell.length_a   1.000
_cell.length_b   1.000
_cell.length_c   1.000
_cell.angle_alpha   90.00
_cell.angle_beta   90.00
_cell.angle_gamma   90.00
#
_symmetry.space_group_name_H-M   'P 1'
#
loop_
_entity.id
_entity.type
_entity.pdbx_description
1 polymer ?
#
loop_
_entity_poly.entity_id
_entity_poly.type
_entity_poly.pdbx_seq_one_letter_code
_entity_poly.pdbx_strand_id
1 'polypeptide(L)'
;MKYLVKVFGFSLIFIFSFSLTAQDNNKFAWPAEGSSVIGNIQSTTVEEGETLLDIAERYGLGYNEIVAANRDLDPWIPEVGAKVTLPTQFILPTAPMEGIVVNLAEYRLYYFMPEKNLIYTYPIGIGQGNTPTPIGRMEINARMANPTWYPPASIRQRWQDQGKEVRRQIPAGPDNPLGPYAINLSKAGYLIHGTNQRFGIGTRASAGCIRMNNQDIQALVEMTYIGVPVNIIEQPIKTGWSGKNILIEAHRPVSVTDNAVAHKDMVTMLVELRARHKLPPIDWTLVDKAFNRKDGIPFAVNQNLAHYDD
;
A
#
# COMPACT_ATOMS: atom_id res chain seq x y z
N MET A 1 -58.05 -28.90 50.17
CA MET A 1 -57.64 -27.48 50.06
C MET A 1 -56.27 -27.46 49.37
N LYS A 2 -56.19 -26.89 48.15
CA LYS A 2 -55.02 -27.00 47.26
C LYS A 2 -53.90 -26.03 47.68
N TYR A 3 -52.66 -26.50 47.78
CA TYR A 3 -51.48 -25.64 47.85
C TYR A 3 -50.90 -25.48 46.43
N LEU A 4 -50.76 -24.23 46.00
CA LEU A 4 -50.24 -23.82 44.69
C LEU A 4 -48.79 -23.37 44.88
N VAL A 5 -47.82 -24.07 44.28
CA VAL A 5 -46.42 -23.61 44.21
C VAL A 5 -46.21 -23.00 42.83
N LYS A 6 -45.98 -21.68 42.78
CA LYS A 6 -45.53 -20.97 41.56
C LYS A 6 -44.00 -21.01 41.52
N VAL A 7 -43.43 -21.67 40.52
CA VAL A 7 -42.01 -21.58 40.18
C VAL A 7 -41.86 -20.48 39.14
N PHE A 8 -41.14 -19.41 39.48
CA PHE A 8 -40.72 -18.37 38.54
C PHE A 8 -39.42 -18.81 37.86
N GLY A 9 -39.46 -19.06 36.55
CA GLY A 9 -38.27 -19.26 35.74
C GLY A 9 -37.63 -17.92 35.39
N PHE A 10 -36.40 -17.69 35.86
CA PHE A 10 -35.56 -16.61 35.37
C PHE A 10 -34.81 -17.09 34.13
N SER A 11 -35.18 -16.60 32.95
CA SER A 11 -34.35 -16.74 31.74
C SER A 11 -33.19 -15.76 31.81
N LEU A 12 -31.97 -16.28 31.97
CA LEU A 12 -30.74 -15.51 31.80
C LEU A 12 -30.55 -15.20 30.30
N ILE A 13 -30.69 -13.93 29.91
CA ILE A 13 -30.32 -13.45 28.58
C ILE A 13 -28.82 -13.16 28.62
N PHE A 14 -28.00 -14.00 27.97
CA PHE A 14 -26.60 -13.70 27.72
C PHE A 14 -26.51 -12.65 26.61
N ILE A 15 -26.25 -11.41 26.98
CA ILE A 15 -25.88 -10.34 26.03
C ILE A 15 -24.40 -10.51 25.72
N PHE A 16 -24.08 -11.11 24.57
CA PHE A 16 -22.72 -11.07 24.02
C PHE A 16 -22.47 -9.66 23.48
N SER A 17 -21.75 -8.84 24.25
CA SER A 17 -21.19 -7.59 23.75
C SER A 17 -20.03 -7.92 22.81
N PHE A 18 -20.27 -7.91 21.49
CA PHE A 18 -19.21 -7.85 20.50
C PHE A 18 -18.60 -6.44 20.55
N SER A 19 -17.41 -6.31 21.14
CA SER A 19 -16.59 -5.12 20.93
C SER A 19 -16.13 -5.12 19.48
N LEU A 20 -16.70 -4.23 18.64
CA LEU A 20 -16.14 -3.91 17.33
C LEU A 20 -14.77 -3.26 17.55
N THR A 21 -13.69 -4.04 17.50
CA THR A 21 -12.37 -3.47 17.26
C THR A 21 -12.34 -3.03 15.81
N ALA A 22 -12.19 -1.73 15.54
CA ALA A 22 -11.95 -1.23 14.19
C ALA A 22 -10.77 -2.00 13.59
N GLN A 23 -11.00 -2.65 12.45
CA GLN A 23 -9.95 -3.35 11.73
C GLN A 23 -9.02 -2.29 11.13
N ASP A 24 -7.77 -2.29 11.58
CA ASP A 24 -6.72 -1.45 10.98
C ASP A 24 -6.37 -2.05 9.61
N ASN A 25 -6.92 -1.45 8.55
CA ASN A 25 -6.77 -1.90 7.15
C ASN A 25 -5.31 -1.91 6.67
N ASN A 26 -4.42 -1.22 7.39
CA ASN A 26 -3.02 -1.11 7.05
C ASN A 26 -2.13 -2.07 7.86
N LYS A 27 -2.69 -2.86 8.77
CA LYS A 27 -1.94 -3.74 9.69
C LYS A 27 -2.13 -5.22 9.36
N PHE A 28 -1.01 -5.92 9.25
CA PHE A 28 -0.95 -7.32 8.88
C PHE A 28 -0.06 -8.11 9.85
N ALA A 29 -0.44 -9.36 10.10
CA ALA A 29 0.48 -10.32 10.70
C ALA A 29 1.57 -10.70 9.68
N TRP A 30 2.73 -11.11 10.18
CA TRP A 30 3.72 -11.75 9.31
C TRP A 30 3.13 -13.01 8.66
N PRO A 31 3.44 -13.29 7.38
CA PRO A 31 2.92 -14.48 6.71
C PRO A 31 3.28 -15.76 7.48
N ALA A 32 2.30 -16.66 7.61
CA ALA A 32 2.52 -18.00 8.16
C ALA A 32 3.45 -18.82 7.25
N GLU A 33 4.18 -19.78 7.84
CA GLU A 33 4.95 -20.81 7.12
C GLU A 33 6.00 -20.28 6.12
N GLY A 34 6.41 -19.02 6.25
CA GLY A 34 7.37 -18.41 5.32
C GLY A 34 6.78 -18.06 3.95
N SER A 35 5.44 -18.00 3.83
CA SER A 35 4.77 -17.40 2.67
C SER A 35 5.27 -15.97 2.45
N SER A 36 5.11 -15.47 1.23
CA SER A 36 5.47 -14.10 0.85
C SER A 36 4.24 -13.20 0.70
N VAL A 37 3.07 -13.64 1.15
CA VAL A 37 1.80 -12.94 0.91
C VAL A 37 1.15 -12.53 2.22
N ILE A 38 0.67 -11.28 2.25
CA ILE A 38 -0.16 -10.73 3.32
C ILE A 38 -1.50 -10.29 2.77
N GLY A 39 -2.51 -10.25 3.65
CA GLY A 39 -3.84 -9.77 3.30
C GLY A 39 -4.63 -10.71 2.39
N ASN A 40 -5.79 -10.23 1.97
CA ASN A 40 -6.74 -10.97 1.14
C ASN A 40 -7.40 -10.01 0.16
N ILE A 41 -7.76 -10.50 -1.03
CA ILE A 41 -8.58 -9.72 -1.95
C ILE A 41 -9.98 -9.59 -1.35
N GLN A 42 -10.47 -8.36 -1.28
CA GLN A 42 -11.79 -8.06 -0.75
C GLN A 42 -12.68 -7.47 -1.85
N SER A 43 -13.96 -7.29 -1.55
CA SER A 43 -14.85 -6.54 -2.41
C SER A 43 -15.85 -5.73 -1.59
N THR A 44 -16.26 -4.59 -2.12
CA THR A 44 -17.34 -3.76 -1.60
C THR A 44 -18.28 -3.34 -2.72
N THR A 45 -19.31 -2.56 -2.42
CA THR A 45 -20.24 -1.98 -3.39
C THR A 45 -20.21 -0.46 -3.29
N VAL A 46 -20.39 0.22 -4.42
CA VAL A 46 -20.46 1.68 -4.49
C VAL A 46 -21.70 2.21 -3.77
N GLU A 47 -21.51 3.14 -2.84
CA GLU A 47 -22.58 3.88 -2.17
C GLU A 47 -22.97 5.16 -2.95
N GLU A 48 -24.14 5.74 -2.64
CA GLU A 48 -24.61 6.94 -3.33
C GLU A 48 -23.64 8.12 -3.16
N GLY A 49 -23.17 8.69 -4.28
CA GLY A 49 -22.24 9.82 -4.29
C GLY A 49 -20.78 9.45 -3.99
N GLU A 50 -20.46 8.17 -3.84
CA GLU A 50 -19.11 7.68 -3.54
C GLU A 50 -18.26 7.55 -4.81
N THR A 51 -17.04 8.09 -4.77
CA THR A 51 -16.02 7.89 -5.83
C THR A 51 -15.12 6.70 -5.50
N LEU A 52 -14.35 6.19 -6.47
CA LEU A 52 -13.34 5.17 -6.17
C LEU A 52 -12.26 5.69 -5.22
N LEU A 53 -11.98 6.99 -5.20
CA LEU A 53 -11.03 7.57 -4.24
C LEU A 53 -11.57 7.52 -2.80
N ASP A 54 -12.87 7.78 -2.61
CA ASP A 54 -13.49 7.68 -1.28
C ASP A 54 -13.39 6.24 -0.74
N ILE A 55 -13.67 5.25 -1.61
CA ILE A 55 -13.50 3.83 -1.27
C ILE A 55 -12.02 3.54 -0.96
N ALA A 56 -11.09 4.03 -1.79
CA ALA A 56 -9.67 3.78 -1.58
C ALA A 56 -9.17 4.31 -0.23
N GLU A 57 -9.52 5.54 0.13
CA GLU A 57 -9.17 6.14 1.43
C GLU A 57 -9.74 5.32 2.60
N ARG A 58 -11.00 4.86 2.51
CA ARG A 58 -11.66 4.03 3.52
C ARG A 58 -10.94 2.70 3.75
N TYR A 59 -10.37 2.10 2.70
CA TYR A 59 -9.73 0.78 2.74
C TYR A 59 -8.19 0.83 2.75
N GLY A 60 -7.56 2.00 2.89
CA GLY A 60 -6.09 2.09 2.92
C GLY A 60 -5.43 1.77 1.57
N LEU A 61 -6.07 2.18 0.48
CA LEU A 61 -5.61 1.99 -0.90
C LEU A 61 -5.24 3.32 -1.56
N GLY A 62 -4.38 3.25 -2.58
CA GLY A 62 -4.04 4.39 -3.42
C GLY A 62 -5.00 4.57 -4.60
N TYR A 63 -5.05 5.78 -5.17
CA TYR A 63 -5.90 6.06 -6.34
C TYR A 63 -5.59 5.14 -7.53
N ASN A 64 -4.32 5.06 -7.96
CA ASN A 64 -3.97 4.21 -9.11
C ASN A 64 -4.19 2.72 -8.83
N GLU A 65 -4.06 2.30 -7.57
CA GLU A 65 -4.24 0.92 -7.15
C GLU A 65 -5.70 0.49 -7.29
N ILE A 66 -6.65 1.27 -6.76
CA ILE A 66 -8.08 0.94 -6.92
C ILE A 66 -8.55 1.05 -8.37
N VAL A 67 -8.07 2.06 -9.12
CA VAL A 67 -8.45 2.25 -10.53
C VAL A 67 -7.87 1.16 -11.41
N ALA A 68 -6.64 0.70 -11.15
CA ALA A 68 -6.03 -0.36 -11.94
C ALA A 68 -6.73 -1.71 -11.75
N ALA A 69 -7.27 -1.96 -10.56
CA ALA A 69 -8.05 -3.15 -10.21
C ALA A 69 -9.49 -3.15 -10.77
N ASN A 70 -10.06 -1.96 -11.06
CA ASN A 70 -11.46 -1.78 -11.47
C ASN A 70 -11.58 -0.92 -12.74
N ARG A 71 -10.92 -1.36 -13.82
CA ARG A 71 -10.79 -0.56 -15.07
C ARG A 71 -12.08 -0.35 -15.84
N ASP A 72 -13.10 -1.13 -15.50
CA ASP A 72 -14.45 -1.09 -16.04
C ASP A 72 -15.35 -0.07 -15.33
N LEU A 73 -14.92 0.48 -14.18
CA LEU A 73 -15.66 1.47 -13.42
C LEU A 73 -15.15 2.90 -13.69
N ASP A 74 -16.06 3.88 -13.69
CA ASP A 74 -15.69 5.28 -13.70
C ASP A 74 -15.10 5.67 -12.33
N PRO A 75 -13.87 6.25 -12.27
CA PRO A 75 -13.25 6.58 -10.99
C PRO A 75 -13.95 7.68 -10.18
N TRP A 76 -14.72 8.54 -10.85
CA TRP A 76 -15.33 9.75 -10.28
C TRP A 76 -16.84 9.62 -10.08
N ILE A 77 -17.51 8.88 -10.94
CA ILE A 77 -18.96 8.69 -10.90
C ILE A 77 -19.29 7.20 -11.17
N PRO A 78 -18.83 6.27 -10.33
CA PRO A 78 -19.16 4.87 -10.52
C PRO A 78 -20.66 4.61 -10.28
N GLU A 79 -21.22 3.58 -10.93
CA GLU A 79 -22.63 3.22 -10.78
C GLU A 79 -22.90 2.72 -9.35
N VAL A 80 -23.96 3.24 -8.72
CA VAL A 80 -24.38 2.81 -7.38
C VAL A 80 -24.68 1.31 -7.36
N GLY A 81 -24.14 0.60 -6.37
CA GLY A 81 -24.27 -0.85 -6.26
C GLY A 81 -23.29 -1.65 -7.13
N ALA A 82 -22.48 -0.99 -7.99
CA ALA A 82 -21.41 -1.68 -8.71
C ALA A 82 -20.43 -2.32 -7.74
N LYS A 83 -19.97 -3.54 -8.06
CA LYS A 83 -19.00 -4.27 -7.24
C LYS A 83 -17.61 -3.72 -7.48
N VAL A 84 -16.94 -3.33 -6.40
CA VAL A 84 -15.55 -2.85 -6.43
C VAL A 84 -14.64 -3.93 -5.84
N THR A 85 -13.63 -4.33 -6.61
CA THR A 85 -12.53 -5.20 -6.15
C THR A 85 -11.52 -4.38 -5.37
N LEU A 86 -11.19 -4.84 -4.18
CA LEU A 86 -10.20 -4.22 -3.30
C LEU A 86 -8.92 -5.06 -3.33
N PRO A 87 -7.83 -4.57 -3.95
CA PRO A 87 -6.55 -5.28 -4.05
C PRO A 87 -5.77 -5.25 -2.72
N THR A 88 -6.40 -5.67 -1.62
CA THR A 88 -5.82 -5.69 -0.27
C THR A 88 -5.01 -6.96 0.04
N GLN A 89 -4.49 -7.63 -0.99
CA GLN A 89 -3.55 -8.74 -0.88
C GLN A 89 -2.26 -8.33 -1.57
N PHE A 90 -1.14 -8.54 -0.88
CA PHE A 90 0.16 -8.08 -1.35
C PHE A 90 1.17 -9.20 -1.28
N ILE A 91 1.94 -9.37 -2.36
CA ILE A 91 3.22 -10.07 -2.33
C ILE A 91 4.24 -9.11 -1.72
N LEU A 92 4.92 -9.52 -0.65
CA LEU A 92 5.95 -8.71 -0.01
C LEU A 92 7.11 -8.44 -0.99
N PRO A 93 7.73 -7.24 -0.94
CA PRO A 93 8.84 -6.90 -1.82
C PRO A 93 10.03 -7.85 -1.65
N THR A 94 10.75 -8.12 -2.74
CA THR A 94 11.99 -8.90 -2.71
C THR A 94 13.15 -7.97 -2.31
N ALA A 95 13.16 -7.56 -1.06
CA ALA A 95 14.19 -6.73 -0.43
C ALA A 95 14.35 -7.17 1.04
N PRO A 96 15.44 -6.78 1.73
CA PRO A 96 15.51 -6.97 3.18
C PRO A 96 14.26 -6.40 3.85
N MET A 97 13.51 -7.26 4.54
CA MET A 97 12.25 -6.91 5.22
C MET A 97 12.54 -6.28 6.58
N GLU A 98 13.28 -5.17 6.56
CA GLU A 98 13.79 -4.47 7.73
C GLU A 98 13.42 -2.99 7.65
N GLY A 99 12.91 -2.43 8.75
CA GLY A 99 12.51 -1.03 8.81
C GLY A 99 11.46 -0.71 7.74
N ILE A 100 11.69 0.36 6.99
CA ILE A 100 10.79 0.83 5.94
C ILE A 100 11.29 0.38 4.57
N VAL A 101 10.41 -0.22 3.77
CA VAL A 101 10.64 -0.46 2.35
C VAL A 101 9.57 0.26 1.55
N VAL A 102 9.99 1.07 0.58
CA VAL A 102 9.08 1.79 -0.31
C VAL A 102 9.20 1.21 -1.70
N ASN A 103 8.11 0.69 -2.26
CA ASN A 103 8.07 0.24 -3.65
C ASN A 103 7.37 1.29 -4.52
N LEU A 104 8.15 1.99 -5.34
CA LEU A 104 7.65 3.09 -6.16
C LEU A 104 6.63 2.62 -7.21
N ALA A 105 6.84 1.46 -7.84
CA ALA A 105 5.96 0.95 -8.88
C ALA A 105 4.55 0.61 -8.38
N GLU A 106 4.46 0.26 -7.10
CA GLU A 106 3.24 -0.10 -6.40
C GLU A 106 2.60 1.09 -5.67
N TYR A 107 3.32 2.22 -5.55
CA TYR A 107 2.90 3.34 -4.70
C TYR A 107 2.60 2.91 -3.27
N ARG A 108 3.39 1.98 -2.71
CA ARG A 108 3.23 1.52 -1.32
C ARG A 108 4.50 1.62 -0.49
N LEU A 109 4.29 1.91 0.78
CA LEU A 109 5.28 1.84 1.85
C LEU A 109 4.95 0.65 2.74
N TYR A 110 5.95 -0.18 3.04
CA TYR A 110 5.92 -1.26 3.99
C TYR A 110 6.77 -0.88 5.21
N TYR A 111 6.27 -1.15 6.41
CA TYR A 111 7.04 -1.06 7.65
C TYR A 111 7.04 -2.40 8.36
N PHE A 112 8.23 -3.01 8.45
CA PHE A 112 8.43 -4.34 9.01
C PHE A 112 8.83 -4.24 10.48
N MET A 113 8.05 -4.90 11.34
CA MET A 113 8.31 -5.00 12.78
C MET A 113 8.44 -6.49 13.17
N PRO A 114 9.58 -7.15 12.85
CA PRO A 114 9.75 -8.58 13.05
C PRO A 114 9.59 -8.99 14.52
N GLU A 115 10.11 -8.17 15.44
CA GLU A 115 9.99 -8.39 16.90
C GLU A 115 8.54 -8.41 17.41
N LYS A 116 7.61 -7.80 16.66
CA LYS A 116 6.18 -7.79 16.98
C LYS A 116 5.37 -8.74 16.12
N ASN A 117 6.01 -9.44 15.18
CA ASN A 117 5.33 -10.23 14.13
C ASN A 117 4.30 -9.41 13.34
N LEU A 118 4.61 -8.14 13.08
CA LEU A 118 3.71 -7.20 12.42
C LEU A 118 4.34 -6.56 11.18
N ILE A 119 3.48 -6.31 10.20
CA ILE A 119 3.79 -5.54 8.99
C ILE A 119 2.71 -4.48 8.86
N TYR A 120 3.11 -3.24 8.64
CA TYR A 120 2.20 -2.18 8.23
C TYR A 120 2.43 -1.86 6.75
N THR A 121 1.37 -1.60 5.99
CA THR A 121 1.50 -1.12 4.61
C THR A 121 0.55 0.03 4.31
N TYR A 122 1.07 1.07 3.68
CA TYR A 122 0.37 2.33 3.44
C TYR A 122 0.47 2.74 1.97
N PRO A 123 -0.61 3.27 1.38
CA PRO A 123 -0.53 3.89 0.07
C PRO A 123 0.25 5.21 0.15
N ILE A 124 1.02 5.51 -0.88
CA ILE A 124 1.86 6.71 -0.93
C ILE A 124 1.72 7.48 -2.24
N GLY A 125 1.94 8.78 -2.19
CA GLY A 125 2.23 9.60 -3.38
C GLY A 125 3.74 9.73 -3.57
N ILE A 126 4.19 9.73 -4.82
CA ILE A 126 5.63 9.84 -5.16
C ILE A 126 5.91 11.06 -6.05
N GLY A 127 7.20 11.28 -6.31
CA GLY A 127 7.69 12.33 -7.19
C GLY A 127 7.20 12.23 -8.63
N GLN A 128 6.99 13.39 -9.26
CA GLN A 128 6.73 13.49 -10.69
C GLN A 128 7.95 13.06 -11.52
N GLY A 129 7.74 12.73 -12.80
CA GLY A 129 8.82 12.22 -13.67
C GLY A 129 10.03 13.17 -13.80
N ASN A 130 9.81 14.48 -13.69
CA ASN A 130 10.87 15.49 -13.70
C ASN A 130 11.56 15.71 -12.33
N THR A 131 10.97 15.19 -11.26
CA THR A 131 11.45 15.31 -9.87
C THR A 131 11.21 13.96 -9.16
N PRO A 132 11.86 12.88 -9.62
CA PRO A 132 11.54 11.53 -9.18
C PRO A 132 11.94 11.31 -7.71
N THR A 133 11.21 10.44 -7.04
CA THR A 133 11.62 9.92 -5.72
C THR A 133 12.88 9.05 -5.89
N PRO A 134 13.90 9.22 -5.04
CA PRO A 134 15.20 8.59 -5.24
C PRO A 134 15.16 7.12 -4.82
N ILE A 135 15.71 6.25 -5.65
CA ILE A 135 15.98 4.85 -5.29
C ILE A 135 17.24 4.78 -4.42
N GLY A 136 17.26 3.87 -3.46
CA GLY A 136 18.42 3.55 -2.65
C GLY A 136 18.12 3.41 -1.16
N ARG A 137 19.17 3.09 -0.42
CA ARG A 137 19.14 2.96 1.04
C ARG A 137 19.38 4.32 1.71
N MET A 138 18.61 4.57 2.75
CA MET A 138 18.68 5.73 3.63
C MET A 138 18.19 5.34 5.02
N GLU A 139 18.05 6.31 5.91
CA GLU A 139 17.53 6.09 7.27
C GLU A 139 16.73 7.31 7.71
N ILE A 140 15.95 7.15 8.79
CA ILE A 140 15.24 8.25 9.42
C ILE A 140 16.24 9.13 10.20
N ASN A 141 16.39 10.38 9.77
CA ASN A 141 17.23 11.36 10.47
C ASN A 141 16.46 12.13 11.54
N ALA A 142 15.20 12.46 11.28
CA ALA A 142 14.38 13.24 12.20
C ALA A 142 12.90 12.93 11.99
N ARG A 143 12.12 13.11 13.06
CA ARG A 143 10.66 13.04 13.05
C ARG A 143 10.12 14.37 13.56
N MET A 144 9.16 14.94 12.86
CA MET A 144 8.66 16.30 13.12
C MET A 144 7.14 16.27 13.18
N ALA A 145 6.58 16.75 14.29
CA ALA A 145 5.19 17.14 14.39
C ALA A 145 5.07 18.64 14.07
N ASN A 146 4.00 19.02 13.36
CA ASN A 146 3.73 20.39 12.93
C ASN A 146 4.96 21.05 12.26
N PRO A 147 5.48 20.48 11.16
CA PRO A 147 6.71 20.98 10.53
C PRO A 147 6.46 22.34 9.87
N THR A 148 7.43 23.25 9.97
CA THR A 148 7.52 24.40 9.06
C THR A 148 8.12 23.93 7.73
N TRP A 149 7.47 24.27 6.61
CA TRP A 149 8.01 23.96 5.29
C TRP A 149 8.85 25.11 4.76
N TYR A 150 10.05 24.78 4.28
CA TYR A 150 10.95 25.70 3.59
C TYR A 150 10.99 25.33 2.11
N PRO A 151 10.28 26.06 1.23
CA PRO A 151 10.19 25.73 -0.18
C PRO A 151 11.57 25.71 -0.84
N PRO A 152 11.94 24.67 -1.62
CA PRO A 152 13.19 24.64 -2.37
C PRO A 152 13.31 25.81 -3.36
N ALA A 153 14.55 26.11 -3.78
CA ALA A 153 14.82 27.20 -4.73
C ALA A 153 14.01 27.06 -6.04
N SER A 154 13.88 25.84 -6.56
CA SER A 154 13.08 25.53 -7.75
C SER A 154 11.60 25.89 -7.61
N ILE A 155 11.00 25.64 -6.44
CA ILE A 155 9.61 26.00 -6.14
C ILE A 155 9.46 27.52 -6.03
N ARG A 156 10.41 28.20 -5.36
CA ARG A 156 10.40 29.66 -5.27
C ARG A 156 10.52 30.32 -6.64
N GLN A 157 11.38 29.79 -7.52
CA GLN A 157 11.50 30.25 -8.91
C GLN A 157 10.18 30.06 -9.66
N ARG A 158 9.57 28.87 -9.55
CA ARG A 158 8.26 28.61 -10.18
C ARG A 158 7.18 29.58 -9.72
N TRP A 159 7.16 29.97 -8.45
CA TRP A 159 6.21 30.98 -7.96
C TRP A 159 6.50 32.37 -8.55
N GLN A 160 7.76 32.76 -8.68
CA GLN A 160 8.16 34.00 -9.35
C GLN A 160 7.68 34.02 -10.80
N ASP A 161 7.95 32.95 -11.56
CA ASP A 161 7.55 32.83 -12.96
C ASP A 161 6.02 32.87 -13.15
N GLN A 162 5.27 32.46 -12.12
CA GLN A 162 3.80 32.49 -12.10
C GLN A 162 3.21 33.78 -11.53
N GLY A 163 4.03 34.76 -11.15
CA GLY A 163 3.57 36.00 -10.51
C GLY A 163 2.93 35.77 -9.13
N LYS A 164 3.25 34.66 -8.45
CA LYS A 164 2.75 34.33 -7.11
C LYS A 164 3.65 34.88 -6.03
N GLU A 165 3.08 35.11 -4.84
CA GLU A 165 3.84 35.49 -3.65
C GLU A 165 4.92 34.44 -3.32
N VAL A 166 6.18 34.87 -3.23
CA VAL A 166 7.32 34.00 -2.95
C VAL A 166 7.56 33.92 -1.45
N ARG A 167 6.99 32.91 -0.80
CA ARG A 167 7.19 32.70 0.64
C ARG A 167 8.52 31.99 0.90
N ARG A 168 9.28 32.45 1.90
CA ARG A 168 10.52 31.78 2.35
C ARG A 168 10.25 30.58 3.27
N GLN A 169 9.11 30.62 3.95
CA GLN A 169 8.65 29.55 4.83
C GLN A 169 7.12 29.53 4.82
N ILE A 170 6.55 28.35 5.03
CA ILE A 170 5.13 28.16 5.32
C ILE A 170 5.06 27.50 6.70
N PRO A 171 4.52 28.17 7.73
CA PRO A 171 4.43 27.61 9.07
C PRO A 171 3.50 26.39 9.10
N ALA A 172 3.49 25.67 10.21
CA ALA A 172 2.51 24.60 10.42
C ALA A 172 1.08 25.12 10.31
N GLY A 173 0.18 24.29 9.78
CA GLY A 173 -1.23 24.61 9.63
C GLY A 173 -1.85 23.97 8.39
N PRO A 174 -3.15 24.20 8.13
CA PRO A 174 -3.88 23.57 7.02
C PRO A 174 -3.28 23.87 5.64
N ASP A 175 -2.62 25.01 5.47
CA ASP A 175 -2.02 25.41 4.18
C ASP A 175 -0.62 24.83 3.96
N ASN A 176 -0.05 24.13 4.94
CA ASN A 176 1.29 23.57 4.84
C ASN A 176 1.29 22.29 3.98
N PRO A 177 2.04 22.23 2.88
CA PRO A 177 2.03 21.08 1.99
C PRO A 177 2.72 19.84 2.56
N LEU A 178 3.45 19.97 3.68
CA LEU A 178 3.99 18.82 4.41
C LEU A 178 2.93 18.13 5.28
N GLY A 179 1.75 18.74 5.46
CA GLY A 179 0.76 18.25 6.40
C GLY A 179 1.22 18.35 7.86
N PRO A 180 0.56 17.59 8.77
CA PRO A 180 0.79 17.71 10.22
C PRO A 180 2.05 16.98 10.70
N TYR A 181 2.60 16.04 9.93
CA TYR A 181 3.77 15.26 10.32
C TYR A 181 4.72 15.05 9.14
N ALA A 182 6.01 14.97 9.45
CA ALA A 182 7.06 14.65 8.49
C ALA A 182 8.20 13.87 9.12
N ILE A 183 8.81 13.00 8.32
CA ILE A 183 10.02 12.24 8.60
C ILE A 183 11.07 12.71 7.61
N ASN A 184 12.19 13.21 8.14
CA ASN A 184 13.35 13.59 7.34
C ASN A 184 14.24 12.36 7.10
N LEU A 185 14.69 12.17 5.87
CA LEU A 185 15.54 11.05 5.49
C LEU A 185 17.01 11.48 5.46
N SER A 186 17.92 10.51 5.57
CA SER A 186 19.37 10.79 5.49
C SER A 186 19.83 11.36 4.16
N LYS A 187 19.04 11.16 3.10
CA LYS A 187 19.21 11.87 1.83
C LYS A 187 18.62 13.28 1.93
N ALA A 188 19.50 14.27 1.96
CA ALA A 188 19.13 15.68 2.10
C ALA A 188 18.03 16.11 1.11
N GLY A 189 17.01 16.77 1.64
CA GLY A 189 15.89 17.32 0.85
C GLY A 189 14.74 16.34 0.57
N TYR A 190 14.82 15.09 1.02
CA TYR A 190 13.75 14.10 0.85
C TYR A 190 13.06 13.80 2.19
N LEU A 191 11.73 13.81 2.15
CA LEU A 191 10.88 13.56 3.30
C LEU A 191 9.84 12.49 2.99
N ILE A 192 9.38 11.79 4.02
CA ILE A 192 8.08 11.13 4.05
C ILE A 192 7.17 12.03 4.87
N HIS A 193 6.07 12.51 4.31
CA HIS A 193 5.26 13.54 4.96
C HIS A 193 3.77 13.40 4.67
N GLY A 194 2.94 14.09 5.45
CA GLY A 194 1.50 14.21 5.21
C GLY A 194 1.19 15.08 3.99
N THR A 195 -0.02 15.62 3.90
CA THR A 195 -0.40 16.48 2.79
C THR A 195 -1.58 17.36 3.18
N ASN A 196 -1.65 18.56 2.62
CA ASN A 196 -2.85 19.39 2.63
C ASN A 196 -3.72 19.19 1.38
N GLN A 197 -3.25 18.37 0.45
CA GLN A 197 -4.00 17.97 -0.74
C GLN A 197 -4.56 16.58 -0.50
N ARG A 198 -5.89 16.47 -0.52
CA ARG A 198 -6.58 15.16 -0.49
C ARG A 198 -6.14 14.28 -1.66
N PHE A 199 -6.14 14.85 -2.86
CA PHE A 199 -5.65 14.18 -4.06
C PHE A 199 -4.11 14.08 -4.05
N GLY A 200 -3.60 12.90 -4.41
CA GLY A 200 -2.16 12.70 -4.65
C GLY A 200 -1.63 11.37 -4.14
N ILE A 201 -2.29 10.75 -3.17
CA ILE A 201 -1.94 9.42 -2.68
C ILE A 201 -2.25 8.36 -3.73
N GLY A 202 -1.30 7.44 -3.96
CA GLY A 202 -1.35 6.49 -5.06
C GLY A 202 -1.07 7.10 -6.43
N THR A 203 -0.44 8.29 -6.51
CA THR A 203 -0.13 8.97 -7.78
C THR A 203 1.24 9.64 -7.76
N ARG A 204 1.66 10.20 -8.91
CA ARG A 204 2.85 11.04 -9.03
C ARG A 204 2.51 12.51 -8.82
N ALA A 205 2.42 12.94 -7.58
CA ALA A 205 1.92 14.27 -7.22
C ALA A 205 2.97 15.21 -6.61
N SER A 206 4.11 14.69 -6.16
CA SER A 206 5.07 15.47 -5.38
C SER A 206 6.25 15.97 -6.22
N ALA A 207 7.04 16.88 -5.63
CA ALA A 207 8.34 17.31 -6.16
C ALA A 207 9.50 16.42 -5.66
N GLY A 208 9.27 15.11 -5.53
CA GLY A 208 10.28 14.10 -5.17
C GLY A 208 10.10 13.45 -3.80
N CYS A 209 9.44 14.12 -2.85
CA CYS A 209 9.15 13.56 -1.52
C CYS A 209 8.05 12.48 -1.56
N ILE A 210 7.98 11.66 -0.52
CA ILE A 210 6.91 10.66 -0.36
C ILE A 210 5.77 11.30 0.44
N ARG A 211 4.55 11.27 -0.12
CA ARG A 211 3.33 11.76 0.52
C ARG A 211 2.54 10.59 1.10
N MET A 212 1.93 10.79 2.26
CA MET A 212 1.04 9.83 2.93
C MET A 212 -0.24 10.55 3.36
N ASN A 213 -1.31 9.79 3.63
CA ASN A 213 -2.45 10.36 4.35
C ASN A 213 -2.01 10.84 5.73
N ASN A 214 -2.68 11.88 6.25
CA ASN A 214 -2.27 12.53 7.49
C ASN A 214 -2.34 11.58 8.71
N GLN A 215 -3.32 10.67 8.74
CA GLN A 215 -3.44 9.65 9.78
C GLN A 215 -2.31 8.60 9.68
N ASP A 216 -2.00 8.17 8.46
CA ASP A 216 -0.95 7.17 8.21
C ASP A 216 0.45 7.68 8.58
N ILE A 217 0.79 8.93 8.22
CA ILE A 217 2.09 9.51 8.61
C ILE A 217 2.19 9.74 10.11
N GLN A 218 1.09 10.06 10.78
CA GLN A 218 1.06 10.19 12.24
C GLN A 218 1.42 8.85 12.88
N ALA A 219 0.70 7.78 12.51
CA ALA A 219 0.96 6.44 13.01
C ALA A 219 2.40 5.99 12.73
N LEU A 220 2.91 6.26 11.51
CA LEU A 220 4.29 5.93 11.15
C LEU A 220 5.31 6.69 12.01
N VAL A 221 5.11 7.99 12.26
CA VAL A 221 5.98 8.79 13.13
C VAL A 221 5.99 8.25 14.56
N GLU A 222 4.84 7.85 15.09
CA GLU A 222 4.70 7.31 16.45
C GLU A 222 5.38 5.94 16.59
N MET A 223 5.33 5.11 15.56
CA MET A 223 5.92 3.75 15.59
C MET A 223 7.42 3.70 15.29
N THR A 224 7.95 4.67 14.55
CA THR A 224 9.35 4.68 14.08
C THR A 224 10.28 5.45 15.02
N TYR A 225 11.59 5.27 14.86
CA TYR A 225 12.63 5.99 15.60
C TYR A 225 13.76 6.45 14.67
N ILE A 226 14.64 7.32 15.16
CA ILE A 226 15.80 7.80 14.39
C ILE A 226 16.75 6.63 14.14
N GLY A 227 17.25 6.49 12.91
CA GLY A 227 18.10 5.38 12.49
C GLY A 227 17.34 4.15 11.97
N VAL A 228 16.00 4.17 11.94
CA VAL A 228 15.25 3.12 11.23
C VAL A 228 15.69 3.13 9.75
N PRO A 229 16.12 1.98 9.19
CA PRO A 229 16.52 1.91 7.81
C PRO A 229 15.32 2.12 6.89
N VAL A 230 15.57 2.77 5.77
CA VAL A 230 14.59 3.07 4.72
C VAL A 230 15.19 2.63 3.39
N ASN A 231 14.55 1.70 2.69
CA ASN A 231 15.00 1.23 1.38
C ASN A 231 13.94 1.55 0.32
N ILE A 232 14.25 2.48 -0.57
CA ILE A 232 13.37 2.83 -1.68
C ILE A 232 13.79 2.03 -2.91
N ILE A 233 12.85 1.26 -3.45
CA ILE A 233 13.05 0.33 -4.57
C ILE A 233 12.00 0.57 -5.66
N GLU A 234 12.23 -0.01 -6.83
CA GLU A 234 11.25 -0.08 -7.89
C GLU A 234 11.12 -1.54 -8.35
N GLN A 235 10.05 -2.21 -7.90
CA GLN A 235 9.73 -3.59 -8.27
C GLN A 235 8.34 -3.61 -8.90
N PRO A 236 8.24 -3.38 -10.22
CA PRO A 236 6.96 -3.40 -10.91
C PRO A 236 6.37 -4.80 -11.00
N ILE A 237 7.21 -5.83 -10.96
CA ILE A 237 6.78 -7.23 -10.90
C ILE A 237 7.33 -7.82 -9.61
N LYS A 238 6.45 -8.42 -8.82
CA LYS A 238 6.80 -9.22 -7.64
C LYS A 238 6.34 -10.65 -7.88
N THR A 239 7.12 -11.61 -7.41
CA THR A 239 6.75 -13.02 -7.40
C THR A 239 6.76 -13.53 -5.97
N GLY A 240 5.84 -14.41 -5.66
CA GLY A 240 5.66 -14.91 -4.31
C GLY A 240 4.91 -16.23 -4.30
N TRP A 241 4.67 -16.75 -3.11
CA TRP A 241 3.99 -18.01 -2.92
C TRP A 241 3.15 -17.99 -1.64
N SER A 242 2.06 -18.74 -1.67
CA SER A 242 1.19 -18.98 -0.52
C SER A 242 0.61 -20.38 -0.61
N GLY A 243 0.85 -21.22 0.39
CA GLY A 243 0.55 -22.65 0.34
C GLY A 243 1.27 -23.31 -0.85
N LYS A 244 0.52 -23.91 -1.78
CA LYS A 244 1.08 -24.49 -3.02
C LYS A 244 1.02 -23.55 -4.22
N ASN A 245 0.50 -22.33 -4.06
CA ASN A 245 0.32 -21.40 -5.18
C ASN A 245 1.59 -20.56 -5.40
N ILE A 246 2.00 -20.46 -6.66
CA ILE A 246 2.98 -19.49 -7.15
C ILE A 246 2.19 -18.29 -7.66
N LEU A 247 2.54 -17.10 -7.21
CA LEU A 247 1.80 -15.86 -7.43
C LEU A 247 2.68 -14.83 -8.13
N ILE A 248 2.07 -14.06 -9.02
CA ILE A 248 2.67 -12.88 -9.65
C ILE A 248 1.79 -11.67 -9.34
N GLU A 249 2.42 -10.57 -8.93
CA GLU A 249 1.78 -9.28 -8.77
C GLU A 249 2.47 -8.30 -9.71
N ALA A 250 1.71 -7.74 -10.65
CA ALA A 250 2.23 -6.88 -11.72
C ALA A 250 1.64 -5.48 -11.65
N HIS A 251 2.51 -4.48 -11.76
CA HIS A 251 2.22 -3.05 -11.72
C HIS A 251 2.75 -2.36 -12.97
N ARG A 252 2.32 -1.12 -13.19
CA ARG A 252 2.93 -0.25 -14.21
C ARG A 252 4.26 0.30 -13.66
N PRO A 253 5.37 0.21 -14.41
CA PRO A 253 6.67 0.70 -13.95
C PRO A 253 6.68 2.22 -13.82
N VAL A 254 7.56 2.73 -12.95
CA VAL A 254 7.72 4.17 -12.71
C VAL A 254 8.79 4.75 -13.65
N SER A 255 9.85 3.99 -13.88
CA SER A 255 10.88 4.24 -14.87
C SER A 255 10.52 3.59 -16.21
N VAL A 256 11.23 3.98 -17.28
CA VAL A 256 11.16 3.25 -18.54
C VAL A 256 11.91 1.93 -18.34
N THR A 257 11.17 0.84 -18.35
CA THR A 257 11.74 -0.51 -18.33
C THR A 257 11.38 -1.21 -19.63
N ASP A 258 12.34 -1.90 -20.23
CA ASP A 258 12.09 -2.78 -21.36
C ASP A 258 11.21 -3.96 -20.90
N ASN A 259 10.03 -4.11 -21.51
CA ASN A 259 9.10 -5.19 -21.14
C ASN A 259 9.70 -6.59 -21.34
N ALA A 260 10.55 -6.80 -22.35
CA ALA A 260 11.19 -8.08 -22.60
C ALA A 260 12.22 -8.40 -21.51
N VAL A 261 12.96 -7.40 -21.03
CA VAL A 261 13.88 -7.55 -19.89
C VAL A 261 13.09 -7.87 -18.62
N ALA A 262 12.05 -7.09 -18.32
CA ALA A 262 11.22 -7.33 -17.13
C ALA A 262 10.55 -8.72 -17.14
N HIS A 263 10.08 -9.18 -18.31
CA HIS A 263 9.51 -10.51 -18.46
C HIS A 263 10.54 -11.61 -18.22
N LYS A 264 11.74 -11.47 -18.81
CA LYS A 264 12.85 -12.42 -18.59
C LYS A 264 13.24 -12.51 -17.11
N ASP A 265 13.38 -11.38 -16.44
CA ASP A 265 13.74 -11.35 -15.01
C ASP A 265 12.67 -12.02 -14.15
N MET A 266 11.39 -11.77 -14.45
CA MET A 266 10.26 -12.44 -13.81
C MET A 266 10.31 -13.96 -14.00
N VAL A 267 10.60 -14.45 -15.22
CA VAL A 267 10.73 -15.89 -15.49
C VAL A 267 11.84 -16.51 -14.63
N THR A 268 13.00 -15.86 -14.53
CA THR A 268 14.10 -16.31 -13.65
C THR A 268 13.65 -16.37 -12.19
N MET A 269 12.99 -15.32 -11.69
CA MET A 269 12.47 -15.27 -10.33
C MET A 269 11.49 -16.42 -10.05
N LEU A 270 10.59 -16.74 -10.98
CA LEU A 270 9.61 -17.83 -10.83
C LEU A 270 10.26 -19.20 -10.78
N VAL A 271 11.24 -19.46 -11.66
CA VAL A 271 11.98 -20.74 -11.69
C VAL A 271 12.74 -20.94 -10.37
N GLU A 272 13.43 -19.92 -9.89
CA GLU A 272 14.15 -19.95 -8.62
C GLU A 272 13.21 -20.15 -7.43
N LEU A 273 12.10 -19.39 -7.39
CA LEU A 273 11.10 -19.50 -6.34
C LEU A 273 10.51 -20.90 -6.27
N ARG A 274 10.11 -21.46 -7.42
CA ARG A 274 9.59 -22.82 -7.53
C ARG A 274 10.61 -23.84 -7.02
N ALA A 275 11.85 -23.76 -7.48
CA ALA A 275 12.90 -24.70 -7.09
C ALA A 275 13.19 -24.64 -5.59
N ARG A 276 13.32 -23.42 -5.03
CA ARG A 276 13.61 -23.18 -3.61
C ARG A 276 12.53 -23.76 -2.69
N HIS A 277 11.26 -23.61 -3.07
CA HIS A 277 10.12 -24.00 -2.23
C HIS A 277 9.44 -25.31 -2.67
N LYS A 278 10.01 -26.03 -3.66
CA LYS A 278 9.49 -27.30 -4.21
C LYS A 278 8.00 -27.19 -4.63
N LEU A 279 7.66 -26.09 -5.28
CA LEU A 279 6.28 -25.78 -5.68
C LEU A 279 5.86 -26.54 -6.96
N PRO A 280 4.54 -26.66 -7.21
CA PRO A 280 4.01 -27.32 -8.41
C PRO A 280 4.52 -26.70 -9.73
N PRO A 281 4.33 -27.38 -10.87
CA PRO A 281 4.67 -26.84 -12.18
C PRO A 281 3.97 -25.50 -12.46
N ILE A 282 4.69 -24.59 -13.13
CA ILE A 282 4.19 -23.29 -13.57
C ILE A 282 3.41 -23.47 -14.89
N ASP A 283 2.26 -22.82 -15.00
CA ASP A 283 1.53 -22.65 -16.24
C ASP A 283 1.96 -21.34 -16.91
N TRP A 284 2.76 -21.46 -17.97
CA TRP A 284 3.34 -20.31 -18.65
C TRP A 284 2.31 -19.43 -19.37
N THR A 285 1.13 -19.98 -19.73
CA THR A 285 0.03 -19.19 -20.29
C THR A 285 -0.54 -18.25 -19.22
N LEU A 286 -0.63 -18.72 -17.98
CA LEU A 286 -1.05 -17.91 -16.83
C LEU A 286 -0.01 -16.85 -16.46
N VAL A 287 1.28 -17.15 -16.62
CA VAL A 287 2.37 -16.17 -16.41
C VAL A 287 2.23 -14.98 -17.35
N ASP A 288 2.06 -15.23 -18.65
CA ASP A 288 1.89 -14.15 -19.63
C ASP A 288 0.64 -13.33 -19.36
N LYS A 289 -0.45 -13.99 -18.94
CA LYS A 289 -1.68 -13.30 -18.52
C LYS A 289 -1.41 -12.40 -17.31
N ALA A 290 -0.78 -12.93 -16.26
CA ALA A 290 -0.48 -12.18 -15.04
C ALA A 290 0.40 -10.94 -15.30
N PHE A 291 1.47 -11.11 -16.09
CA PHE A 291 2.39 -10.04 -16.46
C PHE A 291 1.68 -8.88 -17.19
N ASN A 292 0.74 -9.20 -18.07
CA ASN A 292 0.06 -8.20 -18.90
C ASN A 292 -1.10 -7.48 -18.19
N ARG A 293 -1.66 -8.05 -17.12
CA ARG A 293 -2.77 -7.44 -16.39
C ARG A 293 -2.41 -6.07 -15.82
N LYS A 294 -1.26 -5.95 -15.14
CA LYS A 294 -0.77 -4.70 -14.53
C LYS A 294 -1.84 -4.01 -13.65
N ASP A 295 -2.63 -4.81 -12.96
CA ASP A 295 -3.75 -4.39 -12.11
C ASP A 295 -3.41 -4.44 -10.61
N GLY A 296 -2.18 -4.84 -10.26
CA GLY A 296 -1.69 -4.90 -8.89
C GLY A 296 -2.31 -6.02 -8.04
N ILE A 297 -3.06 -6.95 -8.63
CA ILE A 297 -3.68 -8.06 -7.91
C ILE A 297 -2.80 -9.31 -8.03
N PRO A 298 -2.38 -9.95 -6.92
CA PRO A 298 -1.69 -11.22 -6.96
C PRO A 298 -2.49 -12.29 -7.72
N PHE A 299 -1.85 -12.93 -8.69
CA PHE A 299 -2.47 -13.89 -9.61
C PHE A 299 -1.71 -15.22 -9.58
N ALA A 300 -2.43 -16.32 -9.37
CA ALA A 300 -1.84 -17.66 -9.32
C ALA A 300 -1.46 -18.15 -10.73
N VAL A 301 -0.22 -18.64 -10.88
CA VAL A 301 0.35 -19.04 -12.16
C VAL A 301 0.75 -20.52 -12.22
N ASN A 302 0.28 -21.32 -11.28
CA ASN A 302 0.36 -22.77 -11.33
C ASN A 302 -1.05 -23.34 -11.36
N GLN A 303 -1.21 -24.49 -12.02
CA GLN A 303 -2.52 -25.12 -12.15
C GLN A 303 -3.06 -25.54 -10.78
N ASN A 304 -4.36 -25.32 -10.57
CA ASN A 304 -5.05 -25.77 -9.38
C ASN A 304 -4.96 -27.31 -9.36
N LEU A 305 -4.30 -27.88 -8.35
CA LEU A 305 -3.98 -29.31 -8.21
C LEU A 305 -5.22 -30.22 -8.04
N ALA A 306 -6.43 -29.74 -8.32
CA ALA A 306 -7.67 -30.53 -8.22
C ALA A 306 -7.78 -31.66 -9.27
N HIS A 307 -6.72 -31.96 -10.04
CA HIS A 307 -6.71 -32.96 -11.11
C HIS A 307 -5.48 -33.87 -11.14
N TYR A 308 -4.74 -34.02 -10.03
CA TYR A 308 -3.57 -34.91 -10.00
C TYR A 308 -3.56 -35.97 -8.88
N ASP A 309 -4.68 -36.14 -8.18
CA ASP A 309 -4.91 -37.29 -7.31
C ASP A 309 -6.08 -38.11 -7.89
N ASP A 310 -5.79 -38.95 -8.90
CA ASP A 310 -6.56 -40.13 -9.32
C ASP A 310 -5.59 -41.21 -9.83
#